data_AF-A0A821LTT4-F1
#
_entry.id   AF-A0A821LTT4-F1
#
_cell.length_a   1.000
_cell.length_b   1.000
_cell.length_c   1.000
_cell.angle_alpha   90.00
_cell.angle_beta   90.00
_cell.angle_gamma   90.00
#
_symmetry.space_group_name_H-M   'P 1'
#
loop_
_entity.id
_entity.type
_entity.pdbx_description
1 polymer ?
#
loop_
_entity_poly.entity_id
_entity_poly.type
_entity_poly.pdbx_seq_one_letter_code
_entity_poly.pdbx_strand_id
1 'polypeptide(L)'
;MRTYQTNTVSRKLHITKFLSHNLSFGYPKSDTCATCDAGDLNDEHKSNYYAAVEAMQVDRRKPTRDGDIVYVTAMDLQQTMPLPKLTTSKAFYLRQLWFYNLGIHVCDGSKQKAVCCTWTEDVADRGSAEVASALLRFVEVDPSCQNKDHLLIWSDSCAGQN
;
A
#
# COMPACT_ATOMS: atom_id res chain seq x y z
N MET A 1 -33.40 -11.40 2.29
CA MET A 1 -32.02 -11.92 2.09
C MET A 1 -31.77 -12.04 0.60
N ARG A 2 -30.96 -11.16 -0.01
CA ARG A 2 -30.46 -11.40 -1.37
C ARG A 2 -29.29 -12.36 -1.25
N THR A 3 -29.49 -13.59 -1.68
CA THR A 3 -28.42 -14.58 -1.86
C THR A 3 -27.50 -14.08 -2.98
N TYR A 4 -26.28 -13.67 -2.63
CA TYR A 4 -25.23 -13.43 -3.62
C TYR A 4 -24.91 -14.77 -4.27
N GLN A 5 -25.18 -14.90 -5.57
CA GLN A 5 -24.68 -16.03 -6.35
C GLN A 5 -23.15 -15.86 -6.47
N THR A 6 -22.41 -16.70 -5.74
CA THR A 6 -20.94 -16.80 -5.83
C THR A 6 -20.53 -17.62 -7.04
N ASN A 7 -21.02 -17.24 -8.22
CA ASN A 7 -20.52 -17.83 -9.46
C ASN A 7 -19.18 -17.16 -9.78
N THR A 8 -18.09 -17.78 -9.33
CA THR A 8 -16.73 -17.32 -9.59
C THR A 8 -16.47 -17.40 -11.09
N VAL A 9 -16.55 -16.26 -11.77
CA VAL A 9 -16.24 -16.19 -13.20
C VAL A 9 -14.74 -16.34 -13.38
N SER A 10 -14.32 -17.30 -14.22
CA SER A 10 -12.91 -17.47 -14.58
C SER A 10 -12.34 -16.17 -15.16
N ARG A 11 -11.16 -15.76 -14.69
CA ARG A 11 -10.39 -14.61 -15.22
C ARG A 11 -10.29 -14.64 -16.74
N LYS A 12 -10.20 -15.84 -17.33
CA LYS A 12 -10.14 -16.03 -18.78
C LYS A 12 -11.42 -15.57 -19.48
N LEU A 13 -12.58 -15.95 -18.94
CA LEU A 13 -13.89 -15.54 -19.49
C LEU A 13 -14.08 -14.02 -19.38
N HIS A 14 -13.68 -13.43 -18.25
CA HIS A 14 -13.72 -11.99 -18.04
C HIS A 14 -12.88 -11.23 -19.08
N ILE A 15 -11.63 -11.65 -19.30
CA ILE A 15 -10.73 -11.03 -20.29
C ILE A 15 -11.26 -11.19 -21.71
N THR A 16 -11.75 -12.38 -22.10
CA THR A 16 -12.30 -12.60 -23.44
C THR A 16 -13.49 -11.69 -23.71
N LYS A 17 -14.40 -11.56 -22.74
CA LYS A 17 -15.57 -10.69 -22.91
C LYS A 17 -15.17 -9.21 -22.95
N PHE A 18 -14.25 -8.80 -22.08
CA PHE A 18 -13.74 -7.43 -22.01
C PHE A 18 -13.08 -6.99 -23.34
N LEU A 19 -12.21 -7.84 -23.91
CA LEU A 19 -11.59 -7.60 -25.21
C LEU A 19 -12.59 -7.62 -26.38
N SER A 20 -13.65 -8.44 -26.30
CA SER A 20 -14.69 -8.49 -27.34
C SER A 20 -15.48 -7.18 -27.49
N HIS A 21 -15.47 -6.33 -26.45
CA HIS A 21 -16.07 -5.00 -26.47
C HIS A 21 -15.07 -3.89 -26.79
N ASN A 22 -13.84 -4.24 -27.21
CA ASN A 22 -12.75 -3.30 -27.47
C ASN A 22 -12.42 -2.42 -26.25
N LEU A 23 -12.71 -2.92 -25.05
CA LEU A 23 -12.40 -2.24 -23.80
C LEU A 23 -10.98 -2.64 -23.38
N SER A 24 -10.19 -1.65 -23.03
CA SER A 24 -8.92 -1.82 -22.34
C SER A 24 -9.02 -1.20 -20.95
N PHE A 25 -8.23 -1.69 -20.00
CA PHE A 25 -8.01 -0.94 -18.78
C PHE A 25 -7.21 0.30 -19.17
N GLY A 26 -7.71 1.49 -18.83
CA GLY A 26 -6.91 2.70 -18.92
C GLY A 26 -5.61 2.50 -18.12
N TYR A 27 -4.55 3.19 -18.53
CA TYR A 27 -3.35 3.24 -17.69
C TYR A 27 -3.77 3.75 -16.31
N PRO A 28 -3.33 3.07 -15.23
CA PRO A 28 -3.54 3.58 -13.89
C PRO A 28 -3.05 5.03 -13.86
N LYS A 29 -3.95 5.96 -13.51
CA LYS A 29 -3.51 7.32 -13.26
C LYS A 29 -2.56 7.24 -12.07
N SER A 30 -1.33 7.69 -12.26
CA SER A 30 -0.40 7.84 -11.15
C SER A 30 -0.78 9.11 -10.42
N ASP A 31 -0.78 9.08 -9.09
CA ASP A 31 -1.01 10.28 -8.30
C ASP A 31 0.07 11.31 -8.60
N THR A 32 -0.37 12.55 -8.74
CA THR A 32 0.49 13.70 -8.99
C THR A 32 0.70 14.45 -7.68
N CYS A 33 1.91 15.01 -7.50
CA CYS A 33 2.16 15.85 -6.34
C CYS A 33 1.50 17.24 -6.53
N ALA A 34 1.36 18.00 -5.45
CA ALA A 34 0.76 19.34 -5.49
C ALA A 34 1.44 20.28 -6.51
N THR A 35 2.76 20.15 -6.71
CA THR A 35 3.51 20.92 -7.71
C THR A 35 3.11 20.54 -9.15
N CYS A 36 2.90 19.26 -9.42
CA CYS A 36 2.37 18.79 -10.71
C CYS A 36 0.96 19.30 -10.93
N ASP A 37 0.11 19.25 -9.91
CA ASP A 37 -1.28 19.70 -9.97
C ASP A 37 -1.41 21.20 -10.19
N ALA A 38 -0.46 21.98 -9.67
CA ALA A 38 -0.35 23.42 -9.90
C ALA A 38 0.11 23.76 -11.34
N GLY A 39 0.61 22.78 -12.11
CA GLY A 39 1.14 22.99 -13.45
C GLY A 39 2.60 23.46 -13.50
N ASP A 40 3.28 23.52 -12.34
CA ASP A 40 4.65 24.02 -12.19
C ASP A 40 5.70 22.92 -12.48
N LEU A 41 5.60 22.32 -13.67
CA LEU A 41 6.45 21.22 -14.12
C LEU A 41 7.80 21.72 -14.68
N ASN A 42 8.62 22.33 -13.83
CA ASN A 42 9.98 22.73 -14.21
C ASN A 42 10.89 21.50 -14.43
N ASP A 43 11.98 21.70 -15.17
CA ASP A 43 12.89 20.60 -15.53
C ASP A 43 13.58 20.00 -14.30
N GLU A 44 13.81 20.82 -13.26
CA GLU A 44 14.38 20.38 -11.98
C GLU A 44 13.45 19.39 -11.26
N HIS A 45 12.15 19.69 -11.17
CA HIS A 45 11.15 18.82 -10.54
C HIS A 45 11.07 17.47 -11.23
N LYS A 46 11.06 17.46 -12.57
CA LYS A 46 11.10 16.22 -13.36
C LYS A 46 12.39 15.46 -13.11
N SER A 47 13.54 16.14 -13.11
CA SER A 47 14.84 15.52 -12.87
C SER A 47 14.90 14.88 -11.47
N ASN A 48 14.42 15.58 -10.44
CA ASN A 48 14.35 15.07 -9.07
C ASN A 48 13.44 13.85 -8.96
N TYR A 49 12.27 13.88 -9.61
CA TYR A 49 11.37 12.72 -9.68
C TYR A 49 12.06 11.51 -10.30
N TYR A 50 12.67 11.66 -11.48
CA TYR A 50 13.36 10.55 -12.14
C TYR A 50 14.53 10.01 -11.33
N ALA A 51 15.30 10.90 -10.69
CA ALA A 51 16.39 10.51 -9.80
C ALA A 51 15.88 9.71 -8.58
N ALA A 52 14.78 10.13 -7.96
CA ALA A 52 14.17 9.40 -6.84
C ALA A 52 13.66 8.01 -7.28
N VAL A 53 13.01 7.92 -8.45
CA VAL A 53 12.55 6.64 -9.02
C VAL A 53 13.73 5.72 -9.31
N GLU A 54 14.82 6.23 -9.89
CA GLU A 54 16.03 5.45 -10.15
C GLU A 54 16.68 4.96 -8.85
N ALA A 55 16.82 5.83 -7.85
CA ALA A 55 17.34 5.45 -6.54
C ALA A 55 16.51 4.34 -5.89
N MET A 56 15.17 4.46 -5.91
CA MET A 56 14.26 3.43 -5.41
C MET A 56 14.44 2.09 -6.14
N GLN A 57 14.61 2.11 -7.47
CA GLN A 57 14.83 0.90 -8.27
C GLN A 57 16.21 0.27 -8.01
N VAL A 58 17.24 1.08 -7.76
CA VAL A 58 18.56 0.60 -7.36
C VAL A 58 18.48 -0.08 -6.00
N ASP A 59 17.85 0.57 -5.02
CA ASP A 59 17.71 0.03 -3.67
C ASP A 59 16.89 -1.26 -3.64
N ARG A 60 15.81 -1.32 -4.44
CA ARG A 60 15.00 -2.55 -4.58
C ARG A 60 15.79 -3.77 -5.05
N ARG A 61 16.88 -3.56 -5.78
CA ARG A 61 17.74 -4.63 -6.31
C ARG A 61 18.89 -5.02 -5.36
N LYS A 62 19.17 -4.21 -4.34
CA LYS A 62 20.19 -4.51 -3.32
C LYS A 62 19.97 -5.85 -2.61
N PRO A 63 18.77 -6.21 -2.10
CA PRO A 63 18.59 -7.47 -1.38
C PRO A 63 18.77 -8.72 -2.27
N THR A 64 18.69 -8.58 -3.60
CA THR A 64 19.01 -9.69 -4.53
C THR A 64 20.51 -9.95 -4.62
N ARG A 65 21.34 -8.94 -4.38
CA ARG A 65 22.81 -9.02 -4.45
C ARG A 65 23.44 -9.28 -3.08
N ASP A 66 22.80 -8.79 -2.03
CA ASP A 66 23.25 -8.88 -0.66
C ASP A 66 22.14 -9.48 0.21
N GLY A 67 22.42 -10.68 0.75
CA GLY A 67 21.49 -11.42 1.57
C GLY A 67 21.28 -10.84 2.96
N ASP A 68 22.12 -9.90 3.41
CA ASP A 68 22.03 -9.31 4.75
C ASP A 68 21.12 -8.08 4.78
N ILE A 69 20.68 -7.62 3.59
CA ILE A 69 19.81 -6.47 3.41
C ILE A 69 18.37 -6.93 3.21
N VAL A 70 17.43 -6.25 3.87
CA VAL A 70 15.99 -6.31 3.55
C VAL A 70 15.57 -4.97 3.00
N TYR A 71 14.83 -5.03 1.90
CA TYR A 71 14.23 -3.84 1.31
C TYR A 71 12.74 -3.83 1.60
N VAL A 72 12.30 -2.82 2.34
CA VAL A 72 10.89 -2.55 2.62
C VAL A 72 10.47 -1.34 1.79
N THR A 73 9.48 -1.57 0.94
CA THR A 73 8.88 -0.58 0.04
C THR A 73 7.45 -0.32 0.48
N ALA A 74 7.00 0.92 0.31
CA ALA A 74 5.58 1.28 0.36
C ALA A 74 4.92 0.89 1.70
N MET A 75 5.35 1.56 2.77
CA MET A 75 4.51 1.69 3.95
C MET A 75 3.41 2.70 3.62
N ASP A 76 2.22 2.21 3.32
CA ASP A 76 1.04 3.03 3.07
C ASP A 76 -0.05 2.70 4.09
N LEU A 77 -0.63 3.73 4.70
CA LEU A 77 -1.76 3.57 5.60
C LEU A 77 -3.03 3.72 4.77
N GLN A 78 -3.72 2.60 4.54
CA GLN A 78 -4.94 2.57 3.74
C GLN A 78 -6.01 3.51 4.34
N GLN A 79 -6.81 4.13 3.47
CA GLN A 79 -8.02 4.85 3.85
C GLN A 79 -8.83 4.09 4.90
N THR A 80 -9.28 4.81 5.95
CA THR A 80 -10.08 4.24 7.04
C THR A 80 -11.32 3.53 6.53
N MET A 81 -11.51 2.30 7.00
CA MET A 81 -12.68 1.50 6.66
C MET A 81 -13.65 1.48 7.84
N PRO A 82 -14.91 1.89 7.64
CA PRO A 82 -15.91 1.79 8.70
C PRO A 82 -16.36 0.33 8.88
N LEU A 83 -16.42 -0.10 10.14
CA LEU A 83 -16.95 -1.39 10.56
C LEU A 83 -18.20 -1.23 11.43
N PRO A 84 -19.23 -2.10 11.25
CA PRO A 84 -19.37 -3.05 10.16
C PRO A 84 -19.71 -2.36 8.82
N LYS A 85 -19.33 -2.98 7.70
CA LYS A 85 -19.74 -2.50 6.37
C LYS A 85 -21.23 -2.74 6.16
N LEU A 86 -22.02 -1.70 6.38
CA LEU A 86 -23.47 -1.74 6.23
C LEU A 86 -23.91 -1.03 4.95
N THR A 87 -24.89 -1.60 4.25
CA THR A 87 -25.50 -1.00 3.05
C THR A 87 -26.71 -0.11 3.37
N THR A 88 -27.10 -0.02 4.65
CA THR A 88 -28.25 0.79 5.06
C THR A 88 -27.86 2.25 5.26
N SER A 89 -28.70 3.17 4.79
CA SER A 89 -28.53 4.61 5.02
C SER A 89 -28.52 4.99 6.50
N LYS A 90 -29.14 4.17 7.37
CA LYS A 90 -29.09 4.38 8.83
C LYS A 90 -27.67 4.36 9.37
N ALA A 91 -26.76 3.60 8.76
CA ALA A 91 -25.38 3.48 9.21
C ALA A 91 -24.61 4.81 9.12
N PHE A 92 -25.03 5.72 8.24
CA PHE A 92 -24.47 7.08 8.15
C PHE A 92 -24.75 7.93 9.40
N TYR A 93 -25.87 7.67 10.09
CA TYR A 93 -26.25 8.42 11.30
C TYR A 93 -25.79 7.74 12.59
N LEU A 94 -25.09 6.60 12.49
CA LEU A 94 -24.57 5.86 13.63
C LEU A 94 -23.05 5.99 13.66
N ARG A 95 -22.47 5.96 14.85
CA ARG A 95 -21.02 5.88 14.99
C ARG A 95 -20.53 4.53 14.47
N GLN A 96 -19.66 4.57 13.47
CA GLN A 96 -18.98 3.39 12.91
C GLN A 96 -17.61 3.25 13.58
N LEU A 97 -17.19 2.01 13.81
CA LEU A 97 -15.84 1.72 14.32
C LEU A 97 -14.85 1.87 13.17
N TRP A 98 -13.80 2.67 13.34
CA TRP A 98 -12.75 2.76 12.34
C TRP A 98 -11.79 1.59 12.41
N PHE A 99 -11.50 1.02 11.25
CA PHE A 99 -10.47 0.02 11.04
C PHE A 99 -9.32 0.62 10.24
N TYR A 100 -8.12 0.44 10.75
CA TYR A 100 -6.87 0.91 10.18
C TYR A 100 -6.07 -0.28 9.63
N ASN A 101 -5.42 -0.06 8.49
CA ASN A 101 -4.59 -1.06 7.84
C ASN A 101 -3.32 -0.40 7.29
N LEU A 102 -2.19 -0.67 7.92
CA LEU A 102 -0.87 -0.30 7.42
C LEU A 102 -0.33 -1.44 6.56
N GLY A 103 -0.24 -1.20 5.25
CA GLY A 103 0.37 -2.12 4.30
C GLY A 103 1.88 -1.95 4.29
N ILE A 104 2.63 -3.05 4.37
CA ILE A 104 4.09 -3.08 4.29
C ILE A 104 4.47 -4.05 3.19
N HIS A 105 5.16 -3.58 2.14
CA HIS A 105 5.66 -4.45 1.08
C HIS A 105 7.15 -4.75 1.28
N VAL A 106 7.49 -6.03 1.38
CA VAL A 106 8.82 -6.53 1.71
C VAL A 106 9.42 -7.24 0.52
N CYS A 107 10.68 -6.91 0.22
CA CYS A 107 11.51 -7.56 -0.76
C CYS A 107 12.72 -8.18 -0.04
N ASP A 108 12.78 -9.51 -0.05
CA ASP A 108 13.89 -10.29 0.49
C ASP A 108 14.46 -11.16 -0.63
N GLY A 109 15.58 -10.72 -1.21
CA GLY A 109 16.15 -11.31 -2.41
C GLY A 109 15.16 -11.34 -3.58
N SER A 110 14.80 -12.56 -4.02
CA SER A 110 13.79 -12.80 -5.06
C SER A 110 12.37 -12.95 -4.51
N LYS A 111 12.20 -13.02 -3.18
CA LYS A 111 10.90 -13.14 -2.53
C LYS A 111 10.27 -11.77 -2.35
N GLN A 112 8.98 -11.69 -2.62
CA GLN A 112 8.17 -10.49 -2.42
C GLN A 112 6.99 -10.88 -1.52
N LYS A 113 6.71 -10.07 -0.51
CA LYS A 113 5.65 -10.34 0.47
C LYS A 113 4.95 -9.02 0.82
N ALA A 114 3.64 -9.06 0.97
CA ALA A 114 2.88 -7.98 1.58
C ALA A 114 2.45 -8.39 2.99
N VAL A 115 2.63 -7.50 3.96
CA VAL A 115 2.16 -7.64 5.33
C VAL A 115 1.14 -6.54 5.60
N CYS A 116 0.04 -6.91 6.26
CA CYS A 116 -0.99 -5.97 6.69
C CYS A 116 -0.96 -5.89 8.21
N CYS A 117 -0.59 -4.74 8.75
CA CYS A 117 -0.66 -4.43 10.18
C CYS A 117 -2.01 -3.74 10.43
N THR A 118 -2.90 -4.39 11.15
CA THR A 118 -4.28 -3.92 11.32
C THR A 118 -4.63 -3.69 12.78
N TRP A 119 -5.41 -2.65 13.03
CA TRP A 119 -5.97 -2.34 14.34
C TRP A 119 -7.25 -1.50 14.20
N THR A 120 -7.97 -1.30 15.29
CA THR A 120 -9.22 -0.54 15.34
C THR A 120 -9.10 0.68 16.26
N GLU A 121 -9.99 1.66 16.11
CA GLU A 121 -9.95 2.92 16.90
C GLU A 121 -10.06 2.73 18.42
N ASP A 122 -10.56 1.60 18.90
CA ASP A 122 -10.59 1.26 20.32
C ASP A 122 -9.23 0.76 20.86
N VAL A 123 -8.32 0.35 19.97
CA VAL A 123 -6.98 -0.12 20.33
C VAL A 123 -5.99 1.04 20.36
N ALA A 124 -5.95 1.83 19.28
CA ALA A 124 -5.04 2.97 19.14
C ALA A 124 -5.54 3.91 18.05
N ASP A 125 -4.98 5.14 18.03
CA ASP A 125 -5.19 6.07 16.92
C ASP A 125 -4.37 5.63 15.69
N ARG A 126 -4.20 6.50 14.69
CA ARG A 126 -3.47 6.21 13.45
C ARG A 126 -2.32 7.19 13.17
N GLY A 127 -1.78 7.78 14.24
CA GLY A 127 -0.69 8.75 14.16
C GLY A 127 0.66 8.11 13.81
N SER A 128 1.69 8.95 13.74
CA SER A 128 3.05 8.49 13.46
C SER A 128 3.60 7.54 14.53
N ALA A 129 3.15 7.67 15.78
CA ALA A 129 3.55 6.79 16.87
C ALA A 129 3.02 5.37 16.65
N GLU A 130 1.77 5.23 16.22
CA GLU A 130 1.14 3.94 15.94
C GLU A 130 1.76 3.29 14.69
N VAL A 131 2.05 4.08 13.65
CA VAL A 131 2.79 3.60 12.48
C VAL A 131 4.18 3.09 12.86
N ALA A 132 4.92 3.84 13.69
CA ALA A 132 6.23 3.42 14.18
C ALA A 132 6.15 2.14 15.05
N SER A 133 5.15 2.04 15.92
CA SER A 133 4.91 0.85 16.74
C SER A 133 4.56 -0.37 15.88
N ALA A 134 3.74 -0.19 14.85
CA ALA A 134 3.39 -1.24 13.90
C ALA A 134 4.61 -1.71 13.10
N LEU A 135 5.46 -0.78 12.65
CA LEU A 135 6.72 -1.08 11.97
C LEU A 135 7.69 -1.85 12.88
N LEU A 136 7.87 -1.38 14.13
CA LEU A 136 8.72 -2.08 15.10
C LEU A 136 8.22 -3.51 15.31
N ARG A 137 6.91 -3.67 15.52
CA ARG A 137 6.30 -4.99 15.67
C ARG A 137 6.53 -5.87 14.44
N PHE A 138 6.39 -5.32 13.24
CA PHE A 138 6.69 -6.02 11.99
C PHE A 138 8.13 -6.52 11.94
N VAL A 139 9.11 -5.67 12.28
CA VAL A 139 10.55 -6.03 12.27
C VAL A 139 10.84 -7.16 13.26
N GLU A 140 10.20 -7.16 14.44
CA GLU A 140 10.39 -8.19 15.45
C GLU A 140 9.81 -9.55 15.05
N VAL A 141 8.65 -9.55 14.36
CA VAL A 141 7.89 -10.79 14.11
C VAL A 141 8.09 -11.38 12.73
N ASP A 142 8.42 -10.59 11.71
CA ASP A 142 8.56 -11.09 10.35
C ASP A 142 9.90 -11.82 10.17
N PRO A 143 9.90 -13.12 9.82
CA PRO A 143 11.13 -13.86 9.57
C PRO A 143 12.01 -13.24 8.49
N SER A 144 11.43 -12.49 7.54
CA SER A 144 12.22 -11.78 6.52
C SER A 144 13.17 -10.74 7.09
N CYS A 145 12.89 -10.21 8.29
CA CYS A 145 13.74 -9.23 8.98
C CYS A 145 14.74 -9.87 9.96
N GLN A 146 14.64 -11.19 10.20
CA GLN A 146 15.51 -11.88 11.15
C GLN A 146 16.88 -12.17 10.54
N ASN A 147 17.95 -12.02 11.34
CA ASN A 147 19.34 -12.22 10.93
C ASN A 147 19.78 -11.32 9.76
N LYS A 148 19.27 -10.09 9.74
CA LYS A 148 19.59 -9.08 8.73
C LYS A 148 20.31 -7.93 9.43
N ASP A 149 21.33 -7.39 8.79
CA ASP A 149 22.11 -6.28 9.36
C ASP A 149 21.49 -4.93 9.01
N HIS A 150 20.80 -4.85 7.87
CA HIS A 150 20.28 -3.59 7.34
C HIS A 150 18.83 -3.68 6.85
N LEU A 151 18.06 -2.66 7.20
CA LEU A 151 16.70 -2.44 6.75
C LEU A 151 16.65 -1.15 5.93
N LEU A 152 16.34 -1.26 4.64
CA LEU A 152 16.14 -0.12 3.75
C LEU A 152 14.64 0.15 3.64
N ILE A 153 14.19 1.33 4.08
CA ILE A 153 12.77 1.69 4.07
C ILE A 153 12.53 2.82 3.08
N TRP A 154 11.61 2.60 2.16
CA TRP A 154 11.02 3.64 1.32
C TRP A 154 9.55 3.83 1.71
N SER A 155 9.23 5.03 2.18
CA SER A 155 7.88 5.45 2.54
C SER A 155 7.62 6.85 1.98
N ASP A 156 6.37 7.11 1.64
CA ASP A 156 5.82 8.40 1.24
C ASP A 156 5.52 9.34 2.43
N SER A 157 6.08 9.05 3.62
CA SER A 157 5.90 9.83 4.85
C SER A 157 4.44 9.94 5.30
N CYS A 158 3.62 8.92 5.02
CA CYS A 158 2.24 8.88 5.48
C CYS A 158 2.13 8.68 7.00
N ALA A 159 1.88 9.78 7.71
CA ALA A 159 1.36 9.76 9.07
C ALA A 159 -0.14 10.11 9.04
N GLY A 160 -1.00 9.23 9.57
CA GLY A 160 -2.43 9.48 9.74
C GLY A 160 -3.11 10.06 8.50
N GLN A 161 -3.27 9.26 7.44
CA GLN A 161 -4.05 9.70 6.27
C GLN A 161 -5.47 10.01 6.71
N ASN A 162 -5.94 11.24 6.54
CA ASN A 162 -7.25 11.71 7.00
C ASN A 162 -8.41 11.04 6.27
#